data_AF-A0A3D5BL07-F1
#
_entry.id   AF-A0A3D5BL07-F1
#
_cell.length_a   1.000
_cell.length_b   1.000
_cell.length_c   1.000
_cell.angle_alpha   90.00
_cell.angle_beta   90.00
_cell.angle_gamma   90.00
#
_symmetry.space_group_name_H-M   'P 1'
#
loop_
_entity.id
_entity.type
_entity.pdbx_description
1 polymer ?
#
loop_
_entity_poly.entity_id
_entity_poly.type
_entity_poly.pdbx_seq_one_letter_code
_entity_poly.pdbx_strand_id
1 'polypeptide(L)'
;MKHLKLFFFPLFAFFCFPAKSDVDDKALTKDVSYVIENLDKATFQTVRTDWTHDYGLEPDTGMLNTYEYLRSLVSYEHLRATVPVDIYIKGPHGTQELDLTNLHSFGHYNPKFVMMFHKVVKNILRKPGFVRLTKADMQRYGIIKKLERLKWIYYYIEENNAEFQSYLDDYTVKLKDKTWPQNGYKDAMPEKLDSTTFWNWSEMVYHFWLRREIDGTKELWIEVINDILLAYENG
;
A
#
# COMPACT_ATOMS: atom_id res chain seq x y z
N MET A 1 -21.79 -70.82 3.76
CA MET A 1 -21.15 -69.58 4.23
C MET A 1 -19.71 -69.92 4.62
N LYS A 2 -18.73 -69.55 3.78
CA LYS A 2 -17.31 -69.91 3.96
C LYS A 2 -16.57 -68.76 4.66
N HIS A 3 -15.79 -69.12 5.67
CA HIS A 3 -14.83 -68.28 6.38
C HIS A 3 -13.58 -68.00 5.52
N LEU A 4 -12.97 -66.81 5.65
CA LEU A 4 -11.53 -66.69 5.92
C LEU A 4 -11.17 -65.30 6.49
N LYS A 5 -10.16 -65.30 7.37
CA LYS A 5 -9.73 -64.23 8.28
C LYS A 5 -8.60 -63.35 7.69
N LEU A 6 -8.36 -62.23 8.39
CA LEU A 6 -7.08 -61.52 8.65
C LEU A 6 -6.55 -60.57 7.54
N PHE A 7 -6.45 -59.25 7.83
CA PHE A 7 -5.22 -58.55 8.24
C PHE A 7 -5.27 -56.99 8.08
N PHE A 8 -4.57 -56.29 8.99
CA PHE A 8 -3.92 -54.96 8.88
C PHE A 8 -4.68 -53.60 9.07
N PHE A 9 -4.42 -53.03 10.26
CA PHE A 9 -4.03 -51.65 10.65
C PHE A 9 -4.90 -50.40 10.41
N PRO A 10 -5.02 -49.51 11.43
CA PRO A 10 -5.65 -48.21 11.32
C PRO A 10 -4.66 -47.17 10.77
N LEU A 11 -5.05 -46.38 9.77
CA LEU A 11 -4.29 -45.19 9.38
C LEU A 11 -5.18 -44.19 8.64
N PHE A 12 -5.77 -43.24 9.36
CA PHE A 12 -6.01 -41.89 8.87
C PHE A 12 -6.03 -40.92 10.07
N ALA A 13 -4.92 -40.91 10.80
CA ALA A 13 -4.34 -39.63 11.21
C ALA A 13 -3.65 -39.04 9.95
N PHE A 14 -3.56 -37.71 9.86
CA PHE A 14 -3.02 -36.90 8.73
C PHE A 14 -4.02 -36.38 7.71
N PHE A 15 -4.95 -35.53 8.16
CA PHE A 15 -5.24 -34.25 7.46
C PHE A 15 -5.54 -33.15 8.49
N CYS A 16 -4.69 -33.02 9.50
CA CYS A 16 -4.47 -31.72 10.14
C CYS A 16 -3.17 -31.16 9.55
N PHE A 17 -3.21 -30.76 8.29
CA PHE A 17 -2.25 -29.75 7.86
C PHE A 17 -2.62 -28.50 8.65
N PRO A 18 -1.70 -27.89 9.42
CA PRO A 18 -1.92 -26.51 9.82
C PRO A 18 -2.19 -25.75 8.52
N ALA A 19 -3.30 -25.00 8.49
CA ALA A 19 -3.58 -24.13 7.36
C ALA A 19 -2.29 -23.37 7.05
N LYS A 20 -1.81 -23.50 5.82
CA LYS A 20 -0.58 -22.84 5.35
C LYS A 20 -0.64 -21.31 5.47
N SER A 21 -1.75 -20.76 5.98
CA SER A 21 -2.05 -19.35 6.18
C SER A 21 -1.43 -18.71 7.43
N ASP A 22 -1.02 -19.48 8.45
CA ASP A 22 -0.65 -18.89 9.75
C ASP A 22 0.84 -18.56 9.89
N VAL A 23 1.69 -19.07 9.00
CA VAL A 23 3.14 -18.81 9.04
C VAL A 23 3.48 -17.50 8.31
N ASP A 24 2.79 -17.20 7.22
CA ASP A 24 3.16 -16.13 6.30
C ASP A 24 2.61 -14.75 6.73
N ASP A 25 1.45 -14.71 7.39
CA ASP A 25 0.91 -13.47 7.99
C ASP A 25 1.79 -12.95 9.14
N LYS A 26 2.52 -13.84 9.84
CA LYS A 26 3.33 -13.45 11.01
C LYS A 26 4.54 -12.60 10.62
N ALA A 27 5.21 -12.95 9.52
CA ALA A 27 6.38 -12.22 9.07
C ALA A 27 5.97 -10.82 8.55
N LEU A 28 4.92 -10.73 7.73
CA LEU A 28 4.36 -9.44 7.34
C LEU A 28 3.83 -8.64 8.54
N THR A 29 3.22 -9.29 9.54
CA THR A 29 2.82 -8.63 10.80
C THR A 29 4.01 -8.03 11.51
N LYS A 30 5.13 -8.76 11.59
CA LYS A 30 6.36 -8.26 12.21
C LYS A 30 6.90 -7.05 11.47
N ASP A 31 6.96 -7.10 10.14
CA ASP A 31 7.48 -6.00 9.31
C ASP A 31 6.60 -4.75 9.43
N VAL A 32 5.27 -4.90 9.36
CA VAL A 32 4.32 -3.77 9.51
C VAL A 32 4.36 -3.17 10.92
N SER A 33 4.38 -4.01 11.96
CA SER A 33 4.55 -3.53 13.34
C SER A 33 5.88 -2.80 13.51
N TYR A 34 6.98 -3.37 12.99
CA TYR A 34 8.30 -2.77 13.09
C TYR A 34 8.36 -1.37 12.44
N VAL A 35 7.80 -1.21 11.23
CA VAL A 35 7.75 0.10 10.58
C VAL A 35 7.02 1.14 11.44
N ILE A 36 5.86 0.80 11.97
CA ILE A 36 5.03 1.72 12.76
C ILE A 36 5.68 2.05 14.11
N GLU A 37 6.29 1.07 14.77
CA GLU A 37 6.94 1.23 16.09
C GLU A 37 8.30 1.94 16.02
N ASN A 38 8.86 2.12 14.83
CA ASN A 38 10.23 2.64 14.66
C ASN A 38 10.30 3.79 13.63
N LEU A 39 9.20 4.53 13.44
CA LEU A 39 9.17 5.70 12.55
C LEU A 39 10.25 6.74 12.92
N ASP A 40 10.58 6.86 14.21
CA ASP A 40 11.62 7.73 14.75
C ASP A 40 13.05 7.34 14.32
N LYS A 41 13.24 6.09 13.90
CA LYS A 41 14.52 5.55 13.43
C LYS A 41 14.63 5.52 11.91
N ALA A 42 13.57 5.91 11.19
CA ALA A 42 13.61 5.98 9.74
C ALA A 42 14.64 7.01 9.30
N THR A 43 15.48 6.64 8.33
CA THR A 43 16.50 7.52 7.74
C THR A 43 16.19 7.73 6.27
N PHE A 44 16.52 8.92 5.76
CA PHE A 44 16.29 9.24 4.35
C PHE A 44 17.19 8.37 3.44
N GLN A 45 16.57 7.52 2.63
CA GLN A 45 17.25 6.73 1.60
C GLN A 45 16.61 7.01 0.25
N THR A 46 17.14 8.00 -0.47
CA THR A 46 16.62 8.38 -1.80
C THR A 46 16.69 7.22 -2.80
N VAL A 47 15.64 7.08 -3.60
CA VAL A 47 15.60 6.22 -4.81
C VAL A 47 15.80 7.03 -6.08
N ARG A 48 15.86 8.36 -5.96
CA ARG A 48 15.99 9.30 -7.06
C ARG A 48 17.46 9.58 -7.31
N THR A 49 17.89 9.43 -8.56
CA THR A 49 19.28 9.67 -8.98
C THR A 49 19.70 11.13 -8.87
N ASP A 50 18.78 12.05 -9.20
CA ASP A 50 19.08 13.48 -9.32
C ASP A 50 18.48 14.33 -8.19
N TRP A 51 17.99 13.68 -7.13
CA TRP A 51 17.36 14.35 -6.01
C TRP A 51 17.96 13.90 -4.68
N THR A 52 18.65 14.83 -4.01
CA THR A 52 19.32 14.61 -2.73
C THR A 52 18.70 15.40 -1.58
N HIS A 53 17.69 16.23 -1.84
CA HIS A 53 17.08 17.04 -0.80
C HIS A 53 16.20 16.18 0.11
N ASP A 54 16.58 16.15 1.38
CA ASP A 54 15.88 15.50 2.47
C ASP A 54 14.89 16.49 3.11
N TYR A 55 13.60 16.23 2.95
CA TYR A 55 12.55 17.05 3.53
C TYR A 55 12.15 16.63 4.96
N GLY A 56 12.84 15.66 5.56
CA GLY A 56 12.41 15.05 6.82
C GLY A 56 11.24 14.08 6.64
N LEU A 57 10.98 13.25 7.63
CA LEU A 57 9.74 12.48 7.72
C LEU A 57 8.62 13.37 8.31
N GLU A 58 8.24 14.42 7.58
CA GLU A 58 7.35 15.46 8.11
C GLU A 58 5.92 15.33 7.55
N PRO A 59 4.89 15.82 8.28
CA PRO A 59 3.50 15.68 7.87
C PRO A 59 3.16 16.22 6.47
N ASP A 60 3.79 17.32 6.06
CA ASP A 60 3.51 18.00 4.79
C ASP A 60 4.42 17.59 3.63
N THR A 61 5.30 16.60 3.82
CA THR A 61 6.12 16.05 2.73
C THR A 61 5.33 15.08 1.85
N GLY A 62 5.71 14.95 0.58
CA GLY A 62 5.02 14.07 -0.37
C GLY A 62 5.19 12.57 -0.08
N MET A 63 4.28 11.76 -0.61
CA MET A 63 4.27 10.29 -0.40
C MET A 63 5.58 9.61 -0.78
N LEU A 64 6.23 10.05 -1.86
CA LEU A 64 7.53 9.51 -2.27
C LEU A 64 8.63 9.78 -1.23
N ASN A 65 8.67 10.99 -0.67
CA ASN A 65 9.63 11.32 0.39
C ASN A 65 9.40 10.43 1.62
N THR A 66 8.14 10.20 2.00
CA THR A 66 7.82 9.24 3.07
C THR A 66 8.27 7.82 2.73
N TYR A 67 8.03 7.34 1.50
CA TYR A 67 8.52 6.03 1.08
C TYR A 67 10.05 5.90 1.21
N GLU A 68 10.81 6.94 0.85
CA GLU A 68 12.27 6.98 0.97
C GLU A 68 12.77 6.91 2.43
N TYR A 69 11.96 7.33 3.39
CA TYR A 69 12.21 7.10 4.81
C TYR A 69 11.82 5.68 5.23
N LEU A 70 10.60 5.24 4.92
CA LEU A 70 10.09 3.94 5.38
C LEU A 70 10.90 2.75 4.85
N ARG A 71 11.46 2.87 3.64
CA ARG A 71 12.30 1.81 3.04
C ARG A 71 13.61 1.55 3.79
N SER A 72 14.06 2.49 4.64
CA SER A 72 15.22 2.29 5.51
C SER A 72 14.94 1.32 6.66
N LEU A 73 13.67 1.16 7.04
CA LEU A 73 13.23 0.23 8.08
C LEU A 73 12.95 -1.16 7.50
N VAL A 74 12.23 -1.21 6.37
CA VAL A 74 11.91 -2.43 5.64
C VAL A 74 12.05 -2.17 4.14
N SER A 75 13.05 -2.78 3.50
CA SER A 75 13.28 -2.60 2.07
C SER A 75 12.21 -3.30 1.23
N TYR A 76 12.05 -2.87 -0.03
CA TYR A 76 11.14 -3.53 -0.96
C TYR A 76 11.56 -4.98 -1.26
N GLU A 77 12.87 -5.23 -1.42
CA GLU A 77 13.42 -6.58 -1.57
C GLU A 77 13.07 -7.49 -0.39
N HIS A 78 13.23 -7.01 0.84
CA HIS A 78 12.86 -7.75 2.05
C HIS A 78 11.35 -8.01 2.09
N LEU A 79 10.53 -6.98 1.87
CA LEU A 79 9.07 -7.13 1.89
C LEU A 79 8.60 -8.15 0.84
N ARG A 80 9.18 -8.14 -0.36
CA ARG A 80 8.91 -9.15 -1.39
C ARG A 80 9.30 -10.56 -0.97
N ALA A 81 10.43 -10.73 -0.29
CA ALA A 81 10.89 -12.02 0.19
C ALA A 81 10.03 -12.55 1.36
N THR A 82 9.42 -11.65 2.14
CA THR A 82 8.56 -11.98 3.27
C THR A 82 7.16 -12.43 2.85
N VAL A 83 6.61 -11.86 1.78
CA VAL A 83 5.21 -12.05 1.40
C VAL A 83 5.06 -13.25 0.44
N PRO A 84 4.10 -14.16 0.65
CA PRO A 84 3.95 -15.40 -0.13
C PRO A 84 3.26 -15.21 -1.49
N VAL A 85 2.83 -13.98 -1.79
CA VAL A 85 2.20 -13.58 -3.05
C VAL A 85 2.96 -12.39 -3.61
N ASP A 86 3.02 -12.29 -4.94
CA ASP A 86 3.60 -11.10 -5.57
C ASP A 86 2.87 -9.84 -5.10
N ILE A 87 3.63 -8.80 -4.71
CA ILE A 87 3.08 -7.49 -4.35
C ILE A 87 2.38 -6.87 -5.58
N TYR A 88 3.00 -7.00 -6.75
CA TYR A 88 2.49 -6.51 -8.03
C TYR A 88 2.39 -7.65 -9.03
N ILE A 89 1.24 -7.79 -9.70
CA ILE A 89 1.02 -8.82 -10.75
C ILE A 89 1.52 -8.37 -12.13
N LYS A 90 1.73 -7.06 -12.31
CA LYS A 90 2.20 -6.45 -13.55
C LYS A 90 2.83 -5.09 -13.23
N GLY A 91 3.73 -4.64 -14.08
CA GLY A 91 4.29 -3.30 -14.05
C GLY A 91 5.80 -3.30 -14.27
N PRO A 92 6.44 -2.13 -14.18
CA PRO A 92 7.86 -1.99 -14.51
C PRO A 92 8.79 -2.32 -13.32
N HIS A 93 8.24 -2.70 -12.16
CA HIS A 93 9.03 -2.91 -10.95
C HIS A 93 9.95 -4.14 -11.06
N GLY A 94 11.19 -3.98 -10.60
CA GLY A 94 12.19 -5.04 -10.53
C GLY A 94 12.03 -5.93 -9.31
N THR A 95 12.99 -6.85 -9.12
CA THR A 95 13.05 -7.73 -7.94
C THR A 95 13.52 -7.03 -6.68
N GLN A 96 14.37 -6.02 -6.82
CA GLN A 96 15.02 -5.33 -5.68
C GLN A 96 14.45 -3.94 -5.42
N GLU A 97 13.94 -3.27 -6.46
CA GLU A 97 13.46 -1.89 -6.38
C GLU A 97 12.21 -1.65 -7.23
N LEU A 98 11.49 -0.58 -6.87
CA LEU A 98 10.37 -0.08 -7.65
C LEU A 98 10.91 0.79 -8.78
N ASP A 99 10.49 0.54 -10.02
CA ASP A 99 10.60 1.56 -11.08
C ASP A 99 9.55 2.65 -10.82
N LEU A 100 10.04 3.84 -10.48
CA LEU A 100 9.25 5.06 -10.20
C LEU A 100 9.38 6.11 -11.31
N THR A 101 10.12 5.80 -12.37
CA THR A 101 10.45 6.73 -13.46
C THR A 101 9.69 6.43 -14.75
N ASN A 102 9.10 5.24 -14.85
CA ASN A 102 8.31 4.85 -16.00
C ASN A 102 7.07 5.75 -16.16
N LEU A 103 7.01 6.50 -17.27
CA LEU A 103 5.90 7.39 -17.58
C LEU A 103 4.69 6.66 -18.18
N HIS A 104 4.90 5.47 -18.76
CA HIS A 104 3.91 4.77 -19.59
C HIS A 104 3.47 3.42 -19.01
N SER A 105 3.91 3.11 -17.80
CA SER A 105 3.53 1.92 -17.06
C SER A 105 3.65 2.18 -15.56
N PHE A 106 2.92 1.41 -14.76
CA PHE A 106 2.95 1.49 -13.31
C PHE A 106 2.73 0.10 -12.70
N GLY A 107 3.00 -0.06 -11.41
CA GLY A 107 2.73 -1.30 -10.68
C GLY A 107 1.24 -1.53 -10.46
N HIS A 108 0.73 -2.62 -11.01
CA HIS A 108 -0.61 -3.13 -10.75
C HIS A 108 -0.55 -4.04 -9.52
N TYR A 109 -1.15 -3.61 -8.41
CA TYR A 109 -1.15 -4.40 -7.18
C TYR A 109 -1.82 -5.75 -7.40
N ASN A 110 -1.35 -6.76 -6.68
CA ASN A 110 -2.06 -8.00 -6.52
C ASN A 110 -3.19 -7.82 -5.49
N PRO A 111 -4.47 -8.00 -5.83
CA PRO A 111 -5.55 -7.89 -4.85
C PRO A 111 -5.36 -8.82 -3.63
N LYS A 112 -4.77 -10.00 -3.83
CA LYS A 112 -4.46 -10.94 -2.73
C LYS A 112 -3.45 -10.35 -1.75
N PHE A 113 -2.47 -9.60 -2.24
CA PHE A 113 -1.51 -8.90 -1.39
C PHE A 113 -2.21 -7.83 -0.57
N VAL A 114 -3.05 -6.99 -1.19
CA VAL A 114 -3.74 -5.90 -0.49
C VAL A 114 -4.66 -6.46 0.60
N MET A 115 -5.41 -7.53 0.32
CA MET A 115 -6.25 -8.21 1.33
C MET A 115 -5.44 -8.81 2.48
N MET A 116 -4.28 -9.38 2.20
CA MET A 116 -3.38 -9.91 3.22
C MET A 116 -2.81 -8.80 4.10
N PHE A 117 -2.35 -7.71 3.47
CA PHE A 117 -1.89 -6.51 4.17
C PHE A 117 -3.00 -5.94 5.07
N HIS A 118 -4.23 -5.83 4.57
CA HIS A 118 -5.38 -5.39 5.34
C HIS A 118 -5.65 -6.26 6.56
N LYS A 119 -5.66 -7.59 6.39
CA LYS A 119 -5.81 -8.54 7.50
C LYS A 119 -4.74 -8.33 8.58
N VAL A 120 -3.48 -8.16 8.17
CA VAL A 120 -2.36 -7.88 9.08
C VAL A 120 -2.57 -6.58 9.83
N VAL A 121 -2.88 -5.49 9.13
CA VAL A 121 -3.16 -4.17 9.71
C VAL A 121 -4.27 -4.26 10.75
N LYS A 122 -5.42 -4.88 10.42
CA LYS A 122 -6.53 -5.06 11.38
C LYS A 122 -6.10 -5.83 12.63
N ASN A 123 -5.29 -6.88 12.47
CA ASN A 123 -4.82 -7.68 13.60
C ASN A 123 -3.88 -6.90 14.51
N ILE A 124 -3.04 -6.03 13.95
CA ILE A 124 -2.16 -5.15 14.71
C ILE A 124 -2.99 -4.11 15.48
N LEU A 125 -3.90 -3.42 14.79
CA LEU A 125 -4.69 -2.31 15.36
C LEU A 125 -5.66 -2.77 16.47
N ARG A 126 -6.08 -4.03 16.46
CA ARG A 126 -6.91 -4.62 17.53
C ARG A 126 -6.20 -4.70 18.89
N LYS A 127 -4.87 -4.51 18.94
CA LYS A 127 -4.10 -4.54 20.19
C LYS A 127 -4.17 -3.13 20.82
N PRO A 128 -4.92 -2.91 21.92
CA PRO A 128 -5.12 -1.56 22.44
C PRO A 128 -3.84 -0.86 22.90
N GLY A 129 -2.86 -1.65 23.37
CA GLY A 129 -1.54 -1.14 23.73
C GLY A 129 -0.74 -0.64 22.53
N PHE A 130 -0.90 -1.26 21.36
CA PHE A 130 -0.15 -0.90 20.16
C PHE A 130 -0.53 0.50 19.69
N VAL A 131 -1.82 0.73 19.40
CA VAL A 131 -2.33 2.02 18.91
C VAL A 131 -1.96 3.15 19.86
N ARG A 132 -2.16 2.95 21.17
CA ARG A 132 -1.83 3.96 22.19
C ARG A 132 -0.34 4.31 22.19
N LEU A 133 0.55 3.33 22.03
CA LEU A 133 2.00 3.54 22.06
C LEU A 133 2.51 4.23 20.80
N THR A 134 1.89 3.97 19.65
CA THR A 134 2.38 4.46 18.35
C THR A 134 1.65 5.71 17.87
N LYS A 135 0.56 6.13 18.53
CA LYS A 135 -0.27 7.29 18.13
C LYS A 135 0.54 8.58 18.00
N ALA A 136 1.38 8.88 18.98
CA ALA A 136 2.17 10.11 18.99
C ALA A 136 3.11 10.17 17.78
N ASP A 137 3.80 9.08 17.46
CA ASP A 137 4.72 9.02 16.31
C ASP A 137 3.97 9.02 14.98
N MET A 138 2.87 8.26 14.86
CA MET A 138 2.03 8.25 13.66
C MET A 138 1.46 9.64 13.34
N GLN A 139 1.17 10.46 14.37
CA GLN A 139 0.76 11.85 14.22
C GLN A 139 1.94 12.78 13.93
N ARG A 140 3.03 12.68 14.69
CA ARG A 140 4.24 13.50 14.57
C ARG A 140 4.89 13.39 13.19
N TYR A 141 5.08 12.17 12.71
CA TYR A 141 5.64 11.87 11.39
C TYR A 141 4.58 11.96 10.28
N GLY A 142 3.35 12.31 10.68
CA GLY A 142 2.24 12.72 9.83
C GLY A 142 1.63 11.63 8.98
N ILE A 143 1.87 10.35 9.27
CA ILE A 143 1.23 9.20 8.61
C ILE A 143 -0.30 9.34 8.66
N ILE A 144 -0.86 9.76 9.80
CA ILE A 144 -2.31 10.00 9.94
C ILE A 144 -2.79 11.08 8.95
N LYS A 145 -2.13 12.24 8.92
CA LYS A 145 -2.45 13.34 7.99
C LYS A 145 -2.38 12.89 6.52
N LYS A 146 -1.42 12.01 6.19
CA LYS A 146 -1.27 11.43 4.84
C LYS A 146 -2.47 10.57 4.45
N LEU A 147 -2.90 9.71 5.38
CA LEU A 147 -4.05 8.82 5.20
C LEU A 147 -5.37 9.60 5.12
N GLU A 148 -5.53 10.66 5.93
CA GLU A 148 -6.68 11.57 5.85
C GLU A 148 -6.78 12.25 4.47
N ARG A 149 -5.65 12.69 3.90
CA ARG A 149 -5.62 13.27 2.54
C ARG A 149 -5.98 12.27 1.46
N LEU A 150 -5.46 11.04 1.54
CA LEU A 150 -5.84 9.94 0.65
C LEU A 150 -7.35 9.68 0.71
N LYS A 151 -7.90 9.58 1.93
CA LYS A 151 -9.33 9.39 2.17
C LYS A 151 -10.16 10.54 1.63
N TRP A 152 -9.74 11.78 1.86
CA TRP A 152 -10.46 12.96 1.38
C TRP A 152 -10.53 12.98 -0.15
N ILE A 153 -9.42 12.73 -0.85
CA ILE A 153 -9.39 12.68 -2.32
C ILE A 153 -10.24 11.53 -2.85
N TYR A 154 -10.25 10.38 -2.17
CA TYR A 154 -11.16 9.29 -2.51
C TYR A 154 -12.63 9.74 -2.48
N TYR A 155 -13.10 10.37 -1.40
CA TYR A 155 -14.49 10.83 -1.34
C TYR A 155 -14.80 11.96 -2.33
N TYR A 156 -13.82 12.83 -2.60
CA TYR A 156 -13.96 13.80 -3.68
C TYR A 156 -14.19 13.10 -5.04
N ILE A 157 -13.44 12.03 -5.33
CA ILE A 157 -13.62 11.23 -6.56
C ILE A 157 -15.02 10.60 -6.61
N GLU A 158 -15.49 10.03 -5.51
CA GLU A 158 -16.81 9.40 -5.45
C GLU A 158 -17.96 10.41 -5.66
N GLU A 159 -17.82 11.62 -5.11
CA GLU A 159 -18.77 12.72 -5.31
C GLU A 159 -18.71 13.30 -6.73
N ASN A 160 -17.58 13.16 -7.43
CA ASN A 160 -17.31 13.74 -8.76
C ASN A 160 -16.97 12.67 -9.80
N ASN A 161 -17.67 11.53 -9.75
CA ASN A 161 -17.30 10.32 -10.50
C ASN A 161 -17.21 10.56 -12.02
N ALA A 162 -18.11 11.35 -12.61
CA ALA A 162 -18.07 11.64 -14.05
C ALA A 162 -16.80 12.40 -14.47
N GLU A 163 -16.34 13.35 -13.66
CA GLU A 163 -15.06 14.05 -13.88
C GLU A 163 -13.90 13.05 -13.75
N PHE A 164 -13.90 12.23 -12.70
CA PHE A 164 -12.87 11.21 -12.51
C PHE A 164 -12.78 10.21 -13.67
N GLN A 165 -13.92 9.74 -14.20
CA GLN A 165 -13.94 8.83 -15.36
C GLN A 165 -13.35 9.49 -16.61
N SER A 166 -13.58 10.79 -16.82
CA SER A 166 -12.94 11.52 -17.92
C SER A 166 -11.41 11.53 -17.80
N TYR A 167 -10.87 11.75 -16.60
CA TYR A 167 -9.42 11.68 -16.38
C TYR A 167 -8.88 10.24 -16.51
N LEU A 168 -9.64 9.24 -16.05
CA LEU A 168 -9.29 7.83 -16.15
C LEU A 168 -9.19 7.35 -17.60
N ASP A 169 -10.16 7.72 -18.43
CA ASP A 169 -10.19 7.38 -19.86
C ASP A 169 -9.00 8.00 -20.60
N ASP A 170 -8.76 9.30 -20.41
CA ASP A 170 -7.61 10.00 -21.01
C ASP A 170 -6.27 9.40 -20.53
N TYR A 171 -6.13 9.14 -19.24
CA TYR A 171 -4.93 8.52 -18.68
C TYR A 171 -4.69 7.14 -19.29
N THR A 172 -5.74 6.31 -19.38
CA THR A 172 -5.65 4.94 -19.92
C THR A 172 -5.26 4.94 -21.41
N VAL A 173 -5.84 5.83 -22.21
CA VAL A 173 -5.47 6.01 -23.63
C VAL A 173 -4.02 6.44 -23.74
N LYS A 174 -3.58 7.45 -22.99
CA LYS A 174 -2.20 7.95 -23.05
C LYS A 174 -1.15 6.95 -22.57
N LEU A 175 -1.48 6.09 -21.60
CA LEU A 175 -0.60 4.98 -21.22
C LEU A 175 -0.49 3.94 -22.34
N LYS A 176 -1.62 3.55 -22.94
CA LYS A 176 -1.65 2.58 -24.04
C LYS A 176 -0.87 3.07 -25.26
N ASP A 177 -1.05 4.33 -25.62
CA ASP A 177 -0.42 4.95 -26.79
C ASP A 177 0.99 5.48 -26.49
N LYS A 178 1.43 5.38 -25.22
CA LYS A 178 2.74 5.88 -24.73
C LYS A 178 2.95 7.37 -24.99
N THR A 179 1.88 8.14 -24.83
CA THR A 179 1.84 9.60 -25.06
C THR A 179 1.73 10.39 -23.76
N TRP A 180 1.72 9.73 -22.59
CA TRP A 180 1.71 10.44 -21.30
C TRP A 180 2.94 11.35 -21.19
N PRO A 181 2.75 12.67 -20.94
CA PRO A 181 3.85 13.62 -20.97
C PRO A 181 4.66 13.59 -19.66
N GLN A 182 5.90 14.07 -19.75
CA GLN A 182 6.68 14.41 -18.56
C GLN A 182 5.89 15.41 -17.72
N ASN A 183 5.83 15.20 -16.40
CA ASN A 183 5.04 16.01 -15.46
C ASN A 183 3.52 16.02 -15.70
N GLY A 184 2.98 15.13 -16.54
CA GLY A 184 1.52 15.11 -16.82
C GLY A 184 0.65 14.96 -15.57
N TYR A 185 1.20 14.40 -14.49
CA TYR A 185 0.50 14.27 -13.22
C TYR A 185 0.17 15.61 -12.53
N LYS A 186 0.85 16.70 -12.91
CA LYS A 186 0.60 18.06 -12.40
C LYS A 186 -0.60 18.72 -13.06
N ASP A 187 -0.78 18.43 -14.35
CA ASP A 187 -1.74 19.13 -15.19
C ASP A 187 -3.03 18.31 -15.39
N ALA A 188 -2.96 16.99 -15.26
CA ALA A 188 -4.07 16.07 -15.48
C ALA A 188 -4.79 15.72 -14.16
N MET A 189 -5.31 16.74 -13.49
CA MET A 189 -6.14 16.57 -12.29
C MET A 189 -7.17 17.69 -12.16
N PRO A 190 -8.26 17.47 -11.41
CA PRO A 190 -9.26 18.50 -11.13
C PRO A 190 -8.66 19.79 -10.54
N GLU A 191 -9.17 20.95 -10.95
CA GLU A 191 -8.69 22.27 -10.50
C GLU A 191 -8.75 22.43 -8.97
N LYS A 192 -9.77 21.85 -8.33
CA LYS A 192 -9.91 21.85 -6.86
C LYS A 192 -8.75 21.14 -6.16
N LEU A 193 -8.03 20.27 -6.86
CA LEU A 193 -6.87 19.55 -6.37
C LEU A 193 -5.56 20.25 -6.75
N ASP A 194 -5.58 21.48 -7.23
CA ASP A 194 -4.36 22.16 -7.63
C ASP A 194 -3.34 22.37 -6.48
N SER A 195 -2.13 22.74 -6.87
CA SER A 195 -1.03 22.99 -5.95
C SER A 195 -1.25 24.21 -5.05
N THR A 196 -2.23 25.08 -5.35
CA THR A 196 -2.56 26.22 -4.48
C THR A 196 -3.34 25.77 -3.23
N THR A 197 -4.17 24.73 -3.37
CA THR A 197 -4.98 24.18 -2.28
C THR A 197 -4.30 23.01 -1.57
N PHE A 198 -3.56 22.18 -2.30
CA PHE A 198 -2.97 20.95 -1.77
C PHE A 198 -1.44 20.90 -1.81
N TRP A 199 -0.75 21.90 -2.36
CA TRP A 199 0.71 21.85 -2.61
C TRP A 199 1.12 20.62 -3.47
N ASN A 200 2.39 20.19 -3.43
CA ASN A 200 2.96 19.03 -4.15
C ASN A 200 2.35 17.64 -3.81
N TRP A 201 1.15 17.62 -3.23
CA TRP A 201 0.58 16.49 -2.51
C TRP A 201 -0.57 15.84 -3.27
N SER A 202 -1.46 16.67 -3.83
CA SER A 202 -2.64 16.23 -4.59
C SER A 202 -2.28 15.49 -5.86
N GLU A 203 -1.28 15.98 -6.60
CA GLU A 203 -0.86 15.45 -7.90
C GLU A 203 -0.58 13.93 -7.83
N MET A 204 0.25 13.52 -6.85
CA MET A 204 0.61 12.11 -6.69
C MET A 204 -0.52 11.27 -6.07
N VAL A 205 -1.36 11.87 -5.22
CA VAL A 205 -2.44 11.15 -4.54
C VAL A 205 -3.64 10.90 -5.48
N TYR A 206 -3.99 11.87 -6.34
CA TYR A 206 -5.04 11.67 -7.34
C TYR A 206 -4.66 10.57 -8.33
N HIS A 207 -3.42 10.61 -8.83
CA HIS A 207 -2.91 9.58 -9.75
C HIS A 207 -2.71 8.22 -9.07
N PHE A 208 -2.49 8.17 -7.75
CA PHE A 208 -2.58 6.92 -7.01
C PHE A 208 -3.98 6.31 -7.21
N TRP A 209 -5.06 7.06 -6.99
CA TRP A 209 -6.42 6.54 -7.15
C TRP A 209 -6.78 6.15 -8.59
N LEU A 210 -6.34 6.91 -9.61
CA LEU A 210 -6.47 6.49 -11.01
C LEU A 210 -5.85 5.10 -11.25
N ARG A 211 -4.62 4.88 -10.76
CA ARG A 211 -3.93 3.59 -10.90
C ARG A 211 -4.62 2.46 -10.14
N ARG A 212 -5.23 2.77 -8.99
CA ARG A 212 -5.99 1.80 -8.18
C ARG A 212 -7.33 1.43 -8.79
N GLU A 213 -7.96 2.34 -9.52
CA GLU A 213 -9.14 2.05 -10.34
C GLU A 213 -8.75 1.08 -11.47
N ILE A 214 -7.67 1.38 -12.21
CA ILE A 214 -7.20 0.54 -13.34
C ILE A 214 -6.82 -0.87 -12.89
N ASP A 215 -6.16 -1.04 -11.74
CA ASP A 215 -5.77 -2.35 -11.23
C ASP A 215 -6.83 -3.04 -10.35
N GLY A 216 -7.99 -2.40 -10.16
CA GLY A 216 -9.12 -2.96 -9.42
C GLY A 216 -8.90 -3.06 -7.91
N THR A 217 -7.93 -2.33 -7.34
CA THR A 217 -7.64 -2.35 -5.91
C THR A 217 -8.08 -1.09 -5.15
N LYS A 218 -8.77 -0.14 -5.80
CA LYS A 218 -9.27 1.11 -5.19
C LYS A 218 -10.03 0.86 -3.88
N GLU A 219 -11.06 0.01 -3.93
CA GLU A 219 -11.89 -0.32 -2.78
C GLU A 219 -11.12 -1.01 -1.64
N LEU A 220 -10.17 -1.88 -1.99
CA LEU A 220 -9.35 -2.57 -0.99
C LEU A 220 -8.45 -1.59 -0.22
N TRP A 221 -7.88 -0.60 -0.91
CA TRP A 221 -7.02 0.38 -0.26
C TRP A 221 -7.79 1.36 0.62
N ILE A 222 -8.97 1.81 0.21
CA ILE A 222 -9.76 2.72 1.05
C ILE A 222 -10.25 2.03 2.33
N GLU A 223 -10.56 0.73 2.29
CA GLU A 223 -10.88 -0.04 3.49
C GLU A 223 -9.71 -0.10 4.48
N VAL A 224 -8.49 -0.33 3.99
CA VAL A 224 -7.27 -0.30 4.81
C VAL A 224 -7.10 1.07 5.47
N ILE A 225 -7.22 2.14 4.69
CA ILE A 225 -7.06 3.52 5.16
C ILE A 225 -8.10 3.85 6.23
N ASN A 226 -9.37 3.49 6.00
CA ASN A 226 -10.45 3.73 6.95
C ASN A 226 -10.23 3.00 8.27
N ASP A 227 -9.82 1.72 8.24
CA ASP A 227 -9.56 0.94 9.45
C ASP A 227 -8.39 1.53 10.27
N ILE A 228 -7.33 2.02 9.61
CA ILE A 228 -6.21 2.69 10.29
C ILE A 228 -6.69 3.97 10.95
N LEU A 229 -7.34 4.86 10.20
CA LEU A 229 -7.80 6.15 10.73
C LEU A 229 -8.76 5.96 11.90
N LEU A 230 -9.73 5.06 11.78
CA LEU A 230 -10.69 4.76 12.85
C LEU A 230 -10.00 4.24 14.11
N ALA A 231 -8.96 3.41 13.97
CA ALA A 231 -8.22 2.91 15.12
C ALA A 231 -7.48 4.02 15.87
N TYR A 232 -6.81 4.93 15.16
CA TYR A 232 -6.04 6.04 15.78
C TYR A 232 -6.90 7.23 16.23
N GLU A 233 -8.14 7.36 15.72
CA GLU A 233 -9.13 8.29 16.25
C GLU A 233 -9.63 7.85 17.63
N ASN A 234 -9.94 6.55 17.79
CA ASN A 234 -10.55 5.99 18.99
C ASN A 234 -9.57 5.53 20.09
N GLY A 235 -8.34 5.17 19.72
CA GLY A 235 -7.28 4.69 20.65
C GLY A 235 -6.39 5.79 21.18
#